data_AF-A0A8T4QZ75-F1
#
_entry.id   AF-A0A8T4QZ75-F1
#
_cell.length_a   1.000
_cell.length_b   1.000
_cell.length_c   1.000
_cell.angle_alpha   90.00
_cell.angle_beta   90.00
_cell.angle_gamma   90.00
#
_symmetry.space_group_name_H-M   'P 1'
#
loop_
_entity.id
_entity.type
_entity.pdbx_description
1 polymer ?
#
loop_
_entity_poly.entity_id
_entity_poly.type
_entity_poly.pdbx_seq_one_letter_code
_entity_poly.pdbx_strand_id
1 'polypeptide(L)'
;MPDSRLILFGSQAWGKPHQDSDIDLIVISNTFKHKKSFERAVELYRLWNVRYPVDFLCYTPQEFAKLSKMVTIAKEAAEKGIII
;
A
#
# COMPACT_ATOMS: atom_id res chain seq x y z
N MET A 1 -6.54 9.80 8.64
CA MET A 1 -5.19 9.59 9.20
C MET A 1 -4.37 10.82 8.87
N PRO A 2 -4.15 11.75 9.81
CA PRO A 2 -3.16 12.79 9.58
C PRO A 2 -1.78 12.13 9.46
N ASP A 3 -1.00 12.55 8.46
CA ASP A 3 0.39 12.10 8.18
C ASP A 3 0.57 10.68 7.60
N SER A 4 -0.47 10.09 7.01
CA SER A 4 -0.32 8.86 6.22
C SER A 4 0.15 9.16 4.79
N ARG A 5 1.08 8.35 4.28
CA ARG A 5 1.51 8.36 2.87
C ARG A 5 0.92 7.16 2.14
N LEU A 6 0.34 7.39 0.96
CA LEU A 6 -0.16 6.33 0.09
C LEU A 6 0.74 6.22 -1.14
N ILE A 7 0.93 4.98 -1.60
CA ILE A 7 1.65 4.69 -2.85
C ILE A 7 0.80 3.71 -3.64
N LEU A 8 0.34 4.14 -4.81
CA LEU A 8 -0.20 3.24 -5.83
C LEU A 8 0.96 2.52 -6.51
N PHE A 9 0.86 1.20 -6.58
CA PHE A 9 1.90 0.37 -7.18
C PHE A 9 1.31 -0.69 -8.13
N GLY A 10 2.18 -1.54 -8.68
CA GLY A 10 1.74 -2.67 -9.49
C GLY A 10 1.21 -2.26 -10.87
N SER A 11 0.26 -3.05 -11.37
CA SER A 11 -0.20 -2.95 -12.76
C SER A 11 -0.85 -1.61 -13.07
N GLN A 12 -1.58 -1.04 -12.11
CA GLN A 12 -2.24 0.25 -12.21
C GLN A 12 -1.28 1.45 -12.17
N ALA A 13 -0.07 1.28 -11.62
CA ALA A 13 0.92 2.35 -11.53
C ALA A 13 1.90 2.39 -12.72
N TRP A 14 2.46 1.25 -13.11
CA TRP A 14 3.52 1.19 -14.15
C TRP A 14 3.45 -0.05 -15.05
N GLY A 15 2.43 -0.89 -14.89
CA GLY A 15 2.23 -2.08 -15.72
C GLY A 15 1.30 -1.83 -16.90
N LYS A 16 0.72 -2.92 -17.42
CA LYS A 16 -0.38 -2.90 -18.39
C LYS A 16 -1.63 -3.38 -17.65
N PRO A 17 -2.43 -2.48 -17.04
CA PRO A 17 -3.64 -2.90 -16.35
C PRO A 17 -4.63 -3.48 -17.35
N HIS A 18 -5.33 -4.55 -16.96
CA HIS A 18 -6.50 -5.07 -17.67
C HIS A 18 -7.77 -4.76 -16.87
N GLN A 19 -8.95 -4.99 -17.47
CA GLN A 19 -10.23 -4.58 -16.87
C GLN A 19 -10.44 -5.13 -15.45
N ASP A 20 -9.93 -6.35 -15.19
CA ASP A 20 -10.03 -7.02 -13.89
C ASP A 20 -8.79 -6.86 -12.97
N SER A 21 -7.86 -5.93 -13.25
CA SER A 21 -6.65 -5.80 -12.43
C SER A 21 -6.93 -5.07 -11.11
N ASP A 22 -6.59 -5.66 -9.98
CA ASP A 22 -6.77 -5.05 -8.66
C ASP A 22 -5.99 -3.73 -8.49
N ILE A 23 -6.47 -2.86 -7.60
CA ILE A 23 -5.75 -1.66 -7.15
C ILE A 23 -4.80 -2.05 -6.03
N ASP A 24 -3.50 -1.93 -6.27
CA ASP A 24 -2.46 -2.22 -5.29
C ASP A 24 -2.04 -0.95 -4.53
N LEU A 25 -2.28 -0.89 -3.21
CA LEU A 25 -1.96 0.28 -2.39
C LEU A 25 -1.05 -0.07 -1.22
N ILE A 26 0.08 0.64 -1.13
CA ILE A 26 0.86 0.71 0.11
C ILE A 26 0.37 1.90 0.92
N VAL A 27 -0.03 1.65 2.17
CA VAL A 27 -0.36 2.69 3.14
C VAL A 27 0.70 2.72 4.23
N ILE A 28 1.34 3.87 4.39
CA ILE A 28 2.42 4.10 5.36
C ILE A 28 1.92 5.04 6.44
N SER A 29 1.86 4.57 7.69
CA SER A 29 1.36 5.37 8.81
C SER A 29 1.95 4.93 10.16
N ASN A 30 2.25 5.89 11.03
CA ASN A 30 2.65 5.63 12.41
C ASN A 30 1.52 4.96 13.23
N THR A 31 0.25 5.11 12.82
CA THR A 31 -0.91 4.50 13.49
C THR A 31 -0.88 2.96 13.46
N PHE A 32 -0.06 2.36 12.61
CA PHE A 32 0.09 0.90 12.50
C PHE A 32 1.07 0.31 13.51
N LYS A 33 1.84 1.13 14.25
CA LYS A 33 2.87 0.68 15.20
C LYS A 33 2.34 -0.26 16.30
N HIS A 34 1.07 -0.10 16.68
CA HIS A 34 0.43 -0.87 17.75
C HIS A 34 -0.60 -1.89 17.24
N LYS A 35 -0.63 -2.14 15.93
CA LYS A 35 -1.58 -3.07 15.30
C LYS A 35 -0.86 -4.29 14.72
N LYS A 36 -1.47 -5.46 14.83
CA LYS A 36 -0.98 -6.66 14.14
C LYS A 36 -1.15 -6.50 12.64
N SER A 37 -0.28 -7.11 11.84
CA SER A 37 -0.25 -6.92 10.38
C SER A 37 -1.61 -7.16 9.72
N PHE A 38 -2.34 -8.21 10.11
CA PHE A 38 -3.66 -8.53 9.56
C PHE A 38 -4.76 -7.52 9.95
N GLU A 39 -4.64 -6.85 11.10
CA GLU A 39 -5.64 -5.88 11.58
C GLU A 39 -5.54 -4.55 10.82
N ARG A 40 -4.35 -4.20 10.34
CA ARG A 40 -4.07 -2.90 9.69
C ARG A 40 -4.92 -2.71 8.43
N ALA A 41 -5.02 -3.75 7.60
CA ALA A 41 -5.75 -3.70 6.34
C ALA A 41 -7.28 -3.81 6.55
N VAL A 42 -7.75 -4.51 7.60
CA VAL A 42 -9.18 -4.74 7.86
C VAL A 42 -9.96 -3.42 7.97
N GLU A 43 -9.40 -2.42 8.65
CA GLU A 43 -10.06 -1.10 8.74
C GLU A 43 -10.12 -0.38 7.39
N LEU A 44 -9.07 -0.51 6.57
CA LEU A 44 -9.04 0.10 5.23
C LEU A 44 -10.05 -0.57 4.30
N TYR A 45 -10.16 -1.90 4.34
CA TYR A 45 -11.20 -2.62 3.60
C TYR A 45 -12.61 -2.17 3.99
N ARG A 46 -12.86 -1.85 5.26
CA ARG A 46 -14.17 -1.32 5.71
C ARG A 46 -14.45 0.10 5.21
N LEU A 47 -13.40 0.89 4.95
CA LEU A 47 -13.50 2.26 4.43
C LEU A 47 -13.53 2.30 2.90
N TRP A 48 -13.08 1.24 2.23
CA TRP A 48 -13.04 1.15 0.78
C TRP A 48 -14.45 1.05 0.20
N ASN A 49 -14.88 2.12 -0.46
CA ASN A 49 -16.21 2.25 -1.06
C ASN A 49 -16.20 2.22 -2.59
N VAL A 50 -15.04 1.95 -3.21
CA VAL A 50 -14.88 1.86 -4.65
C VAL A 50 -15.28 0.47 -5.11
N ARG A 51 -16.05 0.37 -6.21
CA ARG A 51 -16.42 -0.91 -6.84
C ARG A 51 -15.28 -1.48 -7.67
N TYR A 52 -14.14 -1.65 -7.03
CA TYR A 52 -12.94 -2.19 -7.64
C TYR A 52 -12.16 -2.97 -6.59
N PRO A 53 -11.63 -4.16 -6.92
CA PRO A 53 -10.81 -4.92 -5.98
C PRO A 53 -9.56 -4.13 -5.60
N VAL A 54 -9.12 -4.29 -4.36
CA VAL A 54 -8.00 -3.55 -3.79
C VAL A 54 -7.18 -4.47 -2.89
N ASP A 55 -5.86 -4.31 -2.94
CA ASP A 55 -4.93 -4.96 -2.02
C ASP A 55 -4.17 -3.92 -1.22
N PHE A 56 -4.30 -3.98 0.11
CA PHE A 56 -3.65 -3.05 1.02
C PHE A 56 -2.42 -3.67 1.69
N LEU A 57 -1.25 -3.09 1.45
CA LEU A 57 -0.04 -3.35 2.21
C LEU A 57 0.21 -2.22 3.21
N CYS A 58 0.14 -2.54 4.50
CA CYS A 58 0.17 -1.54 5.56
C CYS A 58 1.48 -1.57 6.36
N TYR A 59 2.25 -0.49 6.30
CA TYR A 59 3.56 -0.38 6.97
C TYR A 59 3.66 0.84 7.89
N THR A 60 4.43 0.71 8.96
CA THR A 60 4.98 1.88 9.64
C THR A 60 6.07 2.53 8.76
N PRO A 61 6.39 3.82 8.94
CA PRO A 61 7.48 4.46 8.22
C PRO A 61 8.82 3.72 8.37
N GLN A 62 9.09 3.16 9.56
CA GLN A 62 10.31 2.41 9.85
C GLN A 62 10.35 1.06 9.11
N GLU A 63 9.23 0.33 9.10
CA GLU A 63 9.12 -0.92 8.34
C GLU A 63 9.30 -0.66 6.85
N PHE A 64 8.62 0.34 6.29
CA PHE A 64 8.72 0.68 4.87
C PHE A 64 10.15 1.08 4.49
N ALA A 65 10.79 1.96 5.26
CA ALA A 65 12.16 2.41 4.99
C ALA A 65 13.20 1.27 5.04
N LYS A 66 12.91 0.20 5.80
CA LYS A 66 13.74 -1.01 5.81
C LYS A 66 13.46 -1.87 4.57
N LEU A 67 12.18 -2.17 4.31
CA LEU A 67 11.75 -3.05 3.21
C LEU A 67 12.13 -2.48 1.84
N SER A 68 12.02 -1.16 1.66
CA SER A 68 12.36 -0.48 0.40
C SER A 68 13.84 -0.55 0.01
N LYS A 69 14.71 -1.03 0.92
CA LYS A 69 16.14 -1.23 0.66
C LYS A 69 16.50 -2.70 0.37
N MET A 70 15.52 -3.60 0.41
CA MET A 70 15.69 -5.04 0.16
C MET A 70 14.95 -5.43 -1.13
N VAL A 71 15.18 -6.65 -1.64
CA VAL A 71 14.44 -7.17 -2.79
C VAL A 71 13.01 -7.53 -2.35
N THR A 72 12.12 -6.54 -2.35
CA THR A 72 10.73 -6.65 -1.89
C THR A 72 9.79 -5.80 -2.74
N ILE A 73 8.48 -6.04 -2.63
CA ILE A 73 7.44 -5.19 -3.25
C ILE A 73 7.57 -3.73 -2.82
N ALA A 74 7.93 -3.47 -1.55
CA ALA A 74 8.10 -2.11 -1.05
C ALA A 74 9.24 -1.36 -1.75
N LYS A 75 10.29 -2.07 -2.22
CA LYS A 75 11.35 -1.46 -3.03
C LYS A 75 10.81 -1.06 -4.39
N GLU A 76 10.09 -1.95 -5.06
CA GLU A 76 9.53 -1.63 -6.38
C GLU A 76 8.53 -0.47 -6.30
N ALA A 77 7.65 -0.48 -5.30
CA ALA A 77 6.72 0.62 -5.04
C ALA A 77 7.43 1.93 -4.69
N ALA A 78 8.56 1.89 -3.98
CA ALA A 78 9.35 3.09 -3.71
C ALA A 78 10.05 3.65 -4.97
N GLU A 79 10.45 2.79 -5.90
CA GLU A 79 11.19 3.18 -7.11
C GLU A 79 10.27 3.60 -8.26
N LYS A 80 9.11 2.94 -8.40
CA LYS A 80 8.23 3.10 -9.56
C LYS A 80 6.83 3.60 -9.22
N GLY A 81 6.45 3.59 -7.94
CA GLY A 81 5.09 3.91 -7.51
C GLY A 81 4.73 5.37 -7.58
N ILE A 82 3.41 5.58 -7.64
CA ILE A 82 2.82 6.91 -7.70
C ILE A 82 2.38 7.26 -6.28
N ILE A 83 2.96 8.32 -5.73
CA ILE A 83 2.53 8.87 -4.44
C ILE A 83 1.22 9.63 -4.67
N ILE A 84 0.19 9.29 -3.90
CA ILE A 84 -1.15 9.89 -3.96
C ILE A 84 -1.59 10.44 -2.62
#